data_AF-A0A956FP75-F1
#
_entry.id   AF-A0A956FP75-F1
#
_cell.length_a   1.000
_cell.length_b   1.000
_cell.length_c   1.000
_cell.angle_alpha   90.00
_cell.angle_beta   90.00
_cell.angle_gamma   90.00
#
_symmetry.space_group_name_H-M   'P 1'
#
loop_
_entity.id
_entity.type
_entity.pdbx_description
1 polymer ?
#
loop_
_entity_poly.entity_id
_entity_poly.type
_entity_poly.pdbx_seq_one_letter_code
_entity_poly.pdbx_strand_id
1 'polypeptide(L)'
;EALRLLAAQGDASDVERAQALLADPDAGVRQAAAELVAARAPDRAVALLEAQTVADAAALAPLAAKVQGSELEAQLASDRVRPVLLPSVLGGEGRGALAQLASRKGDGAARLTMIGSLGRLGGNEARDTLQKILDDGDQPEKVRKAAFRALRRLQRQAARTERFANA
;
A
#
# COMPACT_ATOMS: atom_id res chain seq x y z
N GLU A 1 -1.28 5.64 25.90
CA GLU A 1 -0.20 6.47 26.48
C GLU A 1 1.10 5.73 26.76
N ALA A 2 1.14 4.69 27.59
CA ALA A 2 2.38 3.97 27.90
C ALA A 2 3.14 3.47 26.65
N LEU A 3 2.45 2.80 25.71
CA LEU A 3 3.07 2.32 24.46
C LEU A 3 3.65 3.45 23.59
N ARG A 4 3.05 4.64 23.59
CA ARG A 4 3.57 5.80 22.84
C ARG A 4 4.85 6.35 23.46
N LEU A 5 4.94 6.38 24.79
CA LEU A 5 6.17 6.76 25.49
C LEU A 5 7.29 5.75 25.22
N LEU A 6 6.96 4.45 25.20
CA LEU A 6 7.90 3.39 24.86
C LEU A 6 8.34 3.43 23.39
N ALA A 7 7.51 3.89 22.45
CA ALA A 7 7.96 4.14 21.09
C ALA A 7 9.16 5.13 21.06
N ALA A 8 9.16 6.13 21.94
CA ALA A 8 10.22 7.13 22.04
C ALA A 8 11.40 6.75 22.95
N GLN A 9 11.25 5.82 23.90
CA GLN A 9 12.28 5.53 24.92
C GLN A 9 12.49 4.03 25.28
N GLY A 10 11.69 3.13 24.72
CA GLY A 10 11.70 1.70 25.05
C GLY A 10 12.87 0.92 24.44
N ASP A 11 13.01 -0.31 24.90
CA ASP A 11 14.09 -1.24 24.55
C ASP A 11 13.60 -2.45 23.73
N ALA A 12 14.49 -3.43 23.52
CA ALA A 12 14.17 -4.64 22.76
C ALA A 12 13.07 -5.50 23.44
N SER A 13 13.02 -5.55 24.77
CA SER A 13 11.97 -6.28 25.49
C SER A 13 10.60 -5.61 25.33
N ASP A 14 10.56 -4.28 25.20
CA ASP A 14 9.32 -3.56 24.89
C ASP A 14 8.82 -3.87 23.48
N VAL A 15 9.73 -4.03 22.51
CA VAL A 15 9.38 -4.47 21.15
C VAL A 15 8.77 -5.87 21.15
N GLU A 16 9.33 -6.82 21.90
CA GLU A 16 8.79 -8.18 22.00
C GLU A 16 7.39 -8.20 22.60
N ARG A 17 7.17 -7.43 23.68
CA ARG A 17 5.83 -7.30 24.28
C ARG A 17 4.83 -6.66 23.33
N ALA A 18 5.24 -5.61 22.60
CA ALA A 18 4.39 -4.94 21.64
C ALA A 18 3.97 -5.85 20.48
N GLN A 19 4.79 -6.82 20.07
CA GLN A 19 4.43 -7.75 19.01
C GLN A 19 3.20 -8.59 19.33
N ALA A 20 3.07 -9.05 20.57
CA ALA A 20 1.89 -9.80 21.02
C ALA A 20 0.61 -8.93 20.93
N LEU A 21 0.75 -7.62 21.10
CA LEU A 21 -0.36 -6.66 21.09
C LEU A 21 -0.81 -6.27 19.67
N LEU A 22 -0.11 -6.70 18.61
CA LEU A 22 -0.54 -6.47 17.22
C LEU A 22 -1.85 -7.20 16.87
N ALA A 23 -2.19 -8.25 17.63
CA ALA A 23 -3.43 -9.01 17.49
C ALA A 23 -4.47 -8.69 18.59
N ASP A 24 -4.24 -7.64 19.39
CA ASP A 24 -5.16 -7.25 20.46
C ASP A 24 -6.57 -6.94 19.91
N PRO A 25 -7.67 -7.27 20.60
CA PRO A 25 -9.02 -6.93 20.14
C PRO A 25 -9.24 -5.42 19.94
N ASP A 26 -8.57 -4.57 20.71
CA ASP A 26 -8.69 -3.11 20.63
C ASP A 26 -7.81 -2.51 19.52
N ALA A 27 -8.43 -1.74 18.61
CA ALA A 27 -7.75 -1.14 17.48
C ALA A 27 -6.70 -0.09 17.88
N GLY A 28 -6.94 0.65 18.96
CA GLY A 28 -6.00 1.64 19.50
C GLY A 28 -4.77 0.98 20.12
N VAL A 29 -4.93 -0.18 20.78
CA VAL A 29 -3.81 -0.98 21.28
C VAL A 29 -2.98 -1.52 20.11
N ARG A 30 -3.63 -2.10 19.09
CA ARG A 30 -2.92 -2.55 17.88
C ARG A 30 -2.15 -1.42 17.21
N GLN A 31 -2.75 -0.24 17.10
CA GLN A 31 -2.10 0.92 16.50
C GLN A 31 -0.87 1.37 17.31
N ALA A 32 -1.00 1.50 18.64
CA ALA A 32 0.12 1.92 19.48
C ALA A 32 1.26 0.88 19.49
N ALA A 33 0.93 -0.41 19.42
CA ALA A 33 1.90 -1.48 19.24
C ALA A 33 2.61 -1.39 17.88
N ALA A 34 1.86 -1.15 16.79
CA ALA A 34 2.43 -0.95 15.46
C ALA A 34 3.34 0.28 15.40
N GLU A 35 2.98 1.38 16.06
CA GLU A 35 3.82 2.58 16.19
C GLU A 35 5.16 2.27 16.87
N LEU A 36 5.12 1.57 18.02
CA LEU A 36 6.32 1.20 18.77
C LEU A 36 7.23 0.29 17.93
N VAL A 37 6.68 -0.78 17.37
CA VAL A 37 7.45 -1.72 16.54
C VAL A 37 8.03 -1.00 15.32
N ALA A 38 7.25 -0.17 14.63
CA ALA A 38 7.73 0.58 13.46
C ALA A 38 8.86 1.55 13.81
N ALA A 39 8.84 2.14 15.01
CA ALA A 39 9.88 3.06 15.47
C ALA A 39 11.18 2.34 15.88
N ARG A 40 11.08 1.12 16.44
CA ARG A 40 12.20 0.44 17.11
C ARG A 40 12.73 -0.80 16.43
N ALA A 41 11.92 -1.44 15.59
CA ALA A 41 12.30 -2.63 14.83
C ALA A 41 11.70 -2.57 13.41
N PRO A 42 12.01 -1.54 12.61
CA PRO A 42 11.47 -1.39 11.26
C PRO A 42 11.81 -2.59 10.36
N ASP A 43 12.97 -3.21 10.55
CA ASP A 43 13.43 -4.38 9.79
C ASP A 43 12.55 -5.64 10.01
N ARG A 44 11.70 -5.63 11.04
CA ARG A 44 10.76 -6.73 11.33
C ARG A 44 9.38 -6.51 10.70
N ALA A 45 9.16 -5.39 10.00
CA ALA A 45 7.84 -4.99 9.53
C ALA A 45 7.16 -6.07 8.68
N VAL A 46 7.84 -6.63 7.68
CA VAL A 46 7.24 -7.64 6.80
C VAL A 46 6.91 -8.93 7.52
N ALA A 47 7.85 -9.49 8.28
CA ALA A 47 7.61 -10.72 9.03
C ALA A 47 6.41 -10.58 9.97
N LEU A 48 6.26 -9.41 10.60
CA LEU A 48 5.14 -9.14 11.51
C LEU A 48 3.82 -8.92 10.77
N LEU A 49 3.83 -8.26 9.60
CA LEU A 49 2.64 -8.13 8.75
C LEU A 49 2.18 -9.50 8.21
N GLU A 50 3.12 -10.35 7.81
CA GLU A 50 2.84 -11.72 7.37
C GLU A 50 2.25 -12.58 8.49
N ALA A 51 2.70 -12.39 9.73
CA ALA A 51 2.17 -13.11 10.89
C ALA A 51 0.71 -12.75 11.22
N GLN A 52 0.19 -11.61 10.75
CA GLN A 52 -1.18 -11.19 11.05
C GLN A 52 -2.19 -12.11 10.36
N THR A 53 -3.25 -12.43 11.10
CA THR A 53 -4.40 -13.23 10.62
C THR A 53 -5.59 -12.37 10.23
N VAL A 54 -5.67 -11.15 10.78
CA VAL A 54 -6.71 -10.16 10.47
C VAL A 54 -6.06 -8.97 9.77
N ALA A 55 -6.61 -8.60 8.61
CA ALA A 55 -6.17 -7.44 7.87
C ALA A 55 -6.78 -6.16 8.47
N ASP A 56 -6.08 -5.55 9.44
CA ASP A 56 -6.41 -4.21 9.94
C ASP A 56 -5.43 -3.18 9.36
N ALA A 57 -5.77 -2.68 8.17
CA ALA A 57 -4.91 -1.72 7.47
C ALA A 57 -4.75 -0.39 8.22
N ALA A 58 -5.74 0.03 9.02
CA ALA A 58 -5.69 1.31 9.72
C ALA A 58 -4.76 1.22 10.93
N ALA A 59 -4.92 0.21 11.77
CA ALA A 59 -4.05 0.03 12.94
C ALA A 59 -2.61 -0.31 12.55
N LEU A 60 -2.40 -1.07 11.47
CA LEU A 60 -1.08 -1.51 11.04
C LEU A 60 -0.38 -0.51 10.09
N ALA A 61 -1.01 0.62 9.77
CA ALA A 61 -0.46 1.63 8.86
C ALA A 61 0.98 2.09 9.24
N PRO A 62 1.33 2.32 10.53
CA PRO A 62 2.70 2.71 10.92
C PRO A 62 3.75 1.66 10.52
N LEU A 63 3.41 0.38 10.64
CA LEU A 63 4.28 -0.74 10.28
C LEU A 63 4.37 -0.91 8.76
N ALA A 64 3.23 -0.82 8.08
CA ALA A 64 3.15 -0.83 6.63
C ALA A 64 4.01 0.25 5.96
N ALA A 65 4.13 1.43 6.57
CA ALA A 65 4.96 2.53 6.08
C ALA A 65 6.48 2.24 6.13
N LYS A 66 6.91 1.20 6.86
CA LYS A 66 8.32 0.78 6.91
C LYS A 66 8.70 -0.18 5.78
N VAL A 67 7.73 -0.74 5.08
CA VAL A 67 7.99 -1.62 3.94
C VAL A 67 8.28 -0.78 2.69
N GLN A 68 9.50 -0.86 2.18
CA GLN A 68 9.99 -0.02 1.08
C GLN A 68 10.83 -0.83 0.09
N GLY A 69 11.25 -0.20 -1.02
CA GLY A 69 12.15 -0.82 -2.00
C GLY A 69 11.62 -2.10 -2.63
N SER A 70 12.51 -3.08 -2.87
CA SER A 70 12.17 -4.38 -3.48
C SER A 70 11.23 -5.22 -2.63
N GLU A 71 11.25 -5.03 -1.31
CA GLU A 71 10.38 -5.75 -0.39
C GLU A 71 8.92 -5.30 -0.52
N LEU A 72 8.70 -3.99 -0.66
CA LEU A 72 7.37 -3.44 -0.95
C LEU A 72 6.77 -4.06 -2.21
N GLU A 73 7.57 -4.21 -3.25
CA GLU A 73 7.13 -4.79 -4.52
C GLU A 73 6.70 -6.25 -4.37
N ALA A 74 7.51 -7.05 -3.67
CA ALA A 74 7.19 -8.45 -3.39
C ALA A 74 5.91 -8.56 -2.55
N GLN A 75 5.73 -7.70 -1.54
CA GLN A 75 4.58 -7.76 -0.64
C GLN A 75 3.30 -7.18 -1.26
N LEU A 76 3.40 -6.25 -2.20
CA LEU A 76 2.27 -5.82 -3.02
C LEU A 76 1.80 -6.91 -4.00
N ALA A 77 2.62 -7.92 -4.28
CA ALA A 77 2.22 -9.12 -5.01
C ALA A 77 1.50 -10.16 -4.13
N SER A 78 1.74 -10.14 -2.82
CA SER A 78 1.16 -11.08 -1.86
C SER A 78 -0.30 -10.76 -1.55
N ASP A 79 -1.23 -11.68 -1.82
CA ASP A 79 -2.64 -11.49 -1.49
C ASP A 79 -2.88 -11.31 0.02
N ARG A 80 -1.96 -11.80 0.86
CA ARG A 80 -2.03 -11.72 2.32
C ARG A 80 -1.69 -10.33 2.84
N VAL A 81 -0.56 -9.77 2.39
CA VAL A 81 0.00 -8.53 2.95
C VAL A 81 -0.49 -7.30 2.20
N ARG A 82 -0.78 -7.43 0.89
CA ARG A 82 -1.25 -6.34 0.03
C ARG A 82 -2.45 -5.56 0.57
N PRO A 83 -3.51 -6.17 1.17
CA PRO A 83 -4.64 -5.41 1.70
C PRO A 83 -4.24 -4.41 2.82
N VAL A 84 -3.20 -4.73 3.58
CA VAL A 84 -2.68 -3.89 4.65
C VAL A 84 -1.71 -2.83 4.12
N LEU A 85 -0.85 -3.19 3.17
CA LEU A 85 0.12 -2.25 2.57
C LEU A 85 -0.51 -1.22 1.66
N LEU A 86 -1.48 -1.65 0.85
CA LEU A 86 -1.96 -0.86 -0.26
C LEU A 86 -2.53 0.51 0.16
N PRO A 87 -3.30 0.64 1.26
CA PRO A 87 -3.75 1.94 1.74
C PRO A 87 -2.59 2.89 2.10
N SER A 88 -1.53 2.42 2.75
CA SER A 88 -0.35 3.23 3.09
C SER A 88 0.41 3.69 1.85
N VAL A 89 0.54 2.82 0.84
CA VAL A 89 1.17 3.15 -0.44
C VAL A 89 0.34 4.19 -1.21
N LEU A 90 -1.00 4.10 -1.14
CA LEU A 90 -1.91 5.05 -1.78
C LEU A 90 -1.95 6.41 -1.04
N GLY A 91 -1.79 6.41 0.28
CA GLY A 91 -1.82 7.62 1.11
C GLY A 91 -0.51 8.40 1.19
N GLY A 92 0.63 7.81 0.80
CA GLY A 92 1.97 8.41 0.92
C GLY A 92 2.72 8.61 -0.41
N GLU A 93 4.06 8.67 -0.32
CA GLU A 93 4.99 8.81 -1.46
C GLU A 93 5.08 7.57 -2.37
N GLY A 94 4.33 6.51 -2.05
CA GLY A 94 4.31 5.23 -2.77
C GLY A 94 3.79 5.27 -4.21
N ARG A 95 3.38 6.45 -4.70
CA ARG A 95 2.90 6.66 -6.08
C ARG A 95 3.94 6.26 -7.13
N GLY A 96 5.20 6.63 -6.92
CA GLY A 96 6.29 6.28 -7.82
C GLY A 96 6.54 4.77 -7.86
N ALA A 97 6.45 4.10 -6.71
CA ALA A 97 6.58 2.64 -6.63
C ALA A 97 5.43 1.93 -7.37
N LEU A 98 4.19 2.41 -7.25
CA LEU A 98 3.04 1.89 -7.98
C LEU A 98 3.22 2.04 -9.50
N ALA A 99 3.70 3.20 -9.97
CA ALA A 99 3.95 3.45 -11.38
C ALA A 99 5.04 2.52 -11.94
N GLN A 100 6.18 2.40 -11.25
CA GLN A 100 7.27 1.50 -11.64
C GLN A 100 6.81 0.04 -11.75
N LEU A 101 6.05 -0.44 -10.76
CA LEU A 101 5.53 -1.80 -10.76
C LEU A 101 4.53 -2.04 -11.89
N ALA A 102 3.66 -1.07 -12.18
CA ALA A 102 2.68 -1.17 -13.27
C ALA A 102 3.36 -1.21 -14.66
N SER A 103 4.52 -0.59 -14.81
CA SER A 103 5.29 -0.53 -16.06
C SER A 103 6.14 -1.77 -16.36
N ARG A 104 6.25 -2.73 -15.42
CA ARG A 104 6.98 -3.99 -15.65
C ARG A 104 6.36 -4.81 -16.77
N LYS A 105 7.15 -5.63 -17.46
CA LYS A 105 6.64 -6.57 -18.48
C LYS A 105 5.96 -7.79 -17.80
N GLY A 106 5.16 -8.53 -18.58
CA GLY A 106 4.38 -9.68 -18.12
C GLY A 106 2.97 -9.32 -17.60
N ASP A 107 2.15 -10.31 -17.28
CA ASP A 107 0.74 -10.13 -16.90
C ASP A 107 0.39 -10.64 -15.48
N GLY A 108 1.40 -10.76 -14.60
CA GLY A 108 1.23 -11.25 -13.24
C GLY A 108 0.19 -10.47 -12.42
N ALA A 109 -0.46 -11.17 -11.48
CA ALA A 109 -1.54 -10.62 -10.65
C ALA A 109 -1.14 -9.35 -9.87
N ALA A 110 0.12 -9.30 -9.43
CA ALA A 110 0.70 -8.12 -8.79
C ALA A 110 0.60 -6.88 -9.69
N ARG A 111 1.07 -6.99 -10.93
CA ARG A 111 1.05 -5.91 -11.92
C ARG A 111 -0.37 -5.45 -12.21
N LEU A 112 -1.30 -6.39 -12.44
CA LEU A 112 -2.71 -6.07 -12.67
C LEU A 112 -3.33 -5.32 -11.48
N THR A 113 -2.94 -5.70 -10.27
CA THR A 113 -3.38 -4.99 -9.06
C THR A 113 -2.82 -3.57 -9.01
N MET A 114 -1.55 -3.37 -9.36
CA MET A 114 -0.94 -2.04 -9.39
C MET A 114 -1.60 -1.13 -10.43
N ILE A 115 -1.87 -1.66 -11.63
CA ILE A 115 -2.64 -0.95 -12.67
C ILE A 115 -4.01 -0.53 -12.15
N GLY A 116 -4.73 -1.43 -11.47
CA GLY A 116 -6.02 -1.12 -10.86
C GLY A 116 -5.93 -0.08 -9.73
N SER A 117 -4.83 -0.07 -8.97
CA SER A 117 -4.56 0.89 -7.91
C SER A 117 -4.25 2.29 -8.44
N LEU A 118 -3.49 2.42 -9.53
CA LEU A 118 -3.27 3.70 -10.22
C LEU A 118 -4.60 4.35 -10.64
N GLY A 119 -5.53 3.55 -11.18
CA GLY A 119 -6.86 4.03 -11.55
C GLY A 119 -7.75 4.44 -10.37
N ARG A 120 -7.41 4.06 -9.13
CA ARG A 120 -8.10 4.50 -7.90
C ARG A 120 -7.48 5.76 -7.31
N LEU A 121 -6.15 5.83 -7.32
CA LEU A 121 -5.37 6.96 -6.81
C LEU A 121 -5.61 8.22 -7.63
N GLY A 122 -5.64 8.09 -8.96
CA GLY A 122 -5.76 9.21 -9.86
C GLY A 122 -4.48 10.06 -9.95
N GLY A 123 -4.61 11.25 -10.55
CA GLY A 123 -3.49 12.17 -10.80
C GLY A 123 -2.86 12.02 -12.18
N ASN A 124 -2.00 12.99 -12.53
CA ASN A 124 -1.38 13.06 -13.86
C ASN A 124 -0.39 11.91 -14.09
N GLU A 125 0.46 11.60 -13.11
CA GLU A 125 1.41 10.48 -13.20
C GLU A 125 0.70 9.13 -13.44
N ALA A 126 -0.38 8.86 -12.72
CA ALA A 126 -1.18 7.66 -12.92
C ALA A 126 -1.80 7.62 -14.32
N ARG A 127 -2.32 8.76 -14.81
CA ARG A 127 -2.85 8.88 -16.18
C ARG A 127 -1.78 8.56 -17.21
N ASP A 128 -0.60 9.17 -17.09
CA ASP A 128 0.49 9.03 -18.06
C ASP A 128 1.04 7.59 -18.09
N THR A 129 1.21 6.97 -16.92
CA THR A 129 1.63 5.56 -16.83
C THR A 129 0.60 4.63 -17.47
N LEU A 130 -0.70 4.84 -17.20
CA LEU A 130 -1.75 4.02 -17.80
C LEU A 130 -1.85 4.21 -19.31
N GLN A 131 -1.67 5.44 -19.81
CA GLN A 131 -1.65 5.73 -21.25
C GLN A 131 -0.45 5.06 -21.93
N LYS A 132 0.75 5.18 -21.37
CA LYS A 132 1.95 4.49 -21.88
C LYS A 132 1.77 2.98 -21.98
N ILE A 133 1.09 2.34 -21.01
CA ILE A 133 0.79 0.90 -21.07
C ILE A 133 -0.20 0.58 -22.21
N LEU A 134 -1.12 1.48 -22.55
CA LEU A 134 -2.06 1.27 -23.66
C LEU A 134 -1.42 1.50 -25.02
N ASP A 135 -0.48 2.44 -25.10
CA ASP A 135 0.23 2.79 -26.35
C ASP A 135 1.29 1.74 -26.71
N ASP A 136 1.77 0.96 -25.73
CA ASP A 136 2.66 -0.18 -25.95
C ASP A 136 1.87 -1.39 -26.51
N GLY A 137 1.98 -1.58 -27.84
CA GLY A 137 1.30 -2.64 -28.59
C GLY A 137 1.71 -4.07 -28.18
N ASP A 138 2.88 -4.25 -27.58
CA ASP A 138 3.40 -5.56 -27.16
C ASP A 138 2.84 -6.00 -25.80
N GLN A 139 2.01 -5.16 -25.16
CA GLN A 139 1.45 -5.48 -23.85
C GLN A 139 0.44 -6.63 -23.95
N PRO A 140 0.46 -7.59 -23.00
CA PRO A 140 -0.53 -8.66 -22.95
C PRO A 140 -1.96 -8.12 -22.94
N GLU A 141 -2.89 -8.82 -23.58
CA GLU A 141 -4.28 -8.36 -23.68
C GLU A 141 -4.92 -8.09 -22.31
N LYS A 142 -4.65 -8.95 -21.32
CA LYS A 142 -5.13 -8.77 -19.94
C LYS A 142 -4.66 -7.45 -19.33
N VAL A 143 -3.40 -7.09 -19.58
CA VAL A 143 -2.79 -5.84 -19.11
C VAL A 143 -3.44 -4.65 -19.80
N ARG A 144 -3.58 -4.67 -21.12
CA ARG A 144 -4.24 -3.58 -21.87
C ARG A 144 -5.68 -3.37 -21.39
N LYS A 145 -6.43 -4.45 -21.17
CA LYS A 145 -7.80 -4.39 -20.61
C LYS A 145 -7.81 -3.79 -19.20
N ALA A 146 -6.88 -4.18 -18.35
CA ALA A 146 -6.77 -3.63 -16.99
C ALA A 146 -6.44 -2.13 -17.03
N ALA A 147 -5.47 -1.74 -17.86
CA ALA A 147 -5.04 -0.34 -18.02
C ALA A 147 -6.17 0.54 -18.56
N PHE A 148 -6.91 0.05 -19.56
CA PHE A 148 -8.07 0.76 -20.11
C PHE A 148 -9.14 1.00 -19.04
N ARG A 149 -9.50 -0.03 -18.26
CA ARG A 149 -10.50 0.10 -17.19
C ARG A 149 -10.05 1.08 -16.10
N ALA A 150 -8.78 1.01 -15.71
CA ALA A 150 -8.19 1.90 -14.72
C ALA A 150 -8.19 3.36 -15.21
N LEU A 151 -7.80 3.60 -16.47
CA LEU A 151 -7.78 4.93 -17.07
C LEU A 151 -9.19 5.53 -17.16
N ARG A 152 -10.18 4.74 -17.58
CA ARG A 152 -11.59 5.17 -17.60
C ARG A 152 -12.12 5.51 -16.21
N ARG A 153 -11.70 4.76 -15.18
CA ARG A 153 -12.07 5.06 -13.79
C ARG A 153 -11.50 6.41 -13.35
N LEU A 154 -10.21 6.65 -13.60
CA LEU A 154 -9.53 7.90 -13.31
C LEU A 154 -10.21 9.10 -13.99
N GLN A 155 -10.50 8.98 -15.29
CA GLN A 155 -11.19 10.03 -16.05
C GLN A 155 -12.56 10.37 -15.47
N ARG A 156 -13.36 9.36 -15.07
CA ARG A 156 -14.65 9.58 -14.42
C ARG A 156 -14.52 10.26 -13.06
N GLN A 157 -13.50 9.93 -12.28
CA GLN A 157 -13.25 10.60 -11.00
C GLN A 157 -12.89 12.08 -11.22
N ALA A 158 -11.99 12.38 -12.16
CA ALA A 158 -11.61 13.76 -12.50
C ALA A 158 -12.82 14.59 -12.95
N ALA A 159 -13.63 14.07 -13.87
CA ALA A 159 -14.84 14.74 -14.34
C ALA A 159 -15.86 15.00 -13.22
N ARG A 160 -15.98 14.09 -12.23
CA ARG A 160 -16.83 14.30 -11.05
C ARG A 160 -16.29 15.44 -10.19
N THR A 161 -14.99 15.42 -9.89
CA THR A 161 -14.35 16.47 -9.08
C THR A 161 -14.49 17.85 -9.73
N GLU A 162 -14.26 17.96 -11.04
CA GLU A 162 -14.46 19.21 -11.79
C GLU A 162 -15.90 19.71 -11.72
N ARG A 163 -16.88 18.81 -11.83
CA ARG A 163 -18.30 19.16 -11.74
C ARG A 163 -18.69 19.70 -10.36
N PHE A 164 -18.09 19.18 -9.28
CA PHE A 164 -18.33 19.68 -7.92
C PHE A 164 -17.54 20.96 -7.60
N ALA A 165 -16.38 21.18 -8.22
CA ALA A 165 -15.59 22.40 -8.01
C ALA A 165 -16.21 23.62 -8.71
N ASN A 166 -16.98 23.40 -9.76
CA ASN A 166 -17.66 24.43 -10.57
C ASN A 166 -19.16 24.59 -10.24
N ALA A 167 -19.65 23.93 -9.19
CA ALA A 167 -21.04 23.98 -8.71
C ALA A 167 -21.13 24.82 -7.44
#